data_AF-A0A2M6ZQW6-F1
#
_entry.id   AF-A0A2M6ZQW6-F1
#
_cell.length_a   1.000
_cell.length_b   1.000
_cell.length_c   1.000
_cell.angle_alpha   90.00
_cell.angle_beta   90.00
_cell.angle_gamma   90.00
#
_symmetry.space_group_name_H-M   'P 1'
#
loop_
_entity.id
_entity.type
_entity.pdbx_description
1 polymer ?
#
loop_
_entity_poly.entity_id
_entity_poly.type
_entity_poly.pdbx_seq_one_letter_code
_entity_poly.pdbx_strand_id
1 'polypeptide(L)'
;LLHDVSEDCGISLEEIESRFGAEVRNLVDGTTKLNKIAQLGSESVEDSHTQAESLRKMLFATSQDVRVVFIKLADRLHNMRTLGPLSPQKRERIAQETMDIYAPLAHRLGISQLRRELEDLSFRWLQPDEYRVIANLLDVRKTDWERYITYASRVLRDEFQKAGLKAEVSGRPKNIYSIYTKMQKYAEQGKEFSEIHDLLALRVLVDEVSDCYNALGIIHNLWRPLPGQFDDFIANPLGNMYQSLHTTVTALEGKPLEIQVRTREMHRTAEYGVAAHWRYKEGTKKDMRFEEKIAWLRQLMDWQQDISGAVFVESLKTDVFKDQVYVFTPMGEVKELPQ
;
A
#
# COMPACT_ATOMS: atom_id res chain seq x y z
N LEU A 1 5.09 -18.60 11.92
CA LEU A 1 5.72 -19.86 12.38
C LEU A 1 4.68 -20.95 12.57
N LEU A 2 3.72 -20.79 13.49
CA LEU A 2 2.75 -21.85 13.81
C LEU A 2 1.47 -21.86 12.94
N HIS A 3 1.35 -20.95 11.97
CA HIS A 3 0.09 -20.68 11.26
C HIS A 3 -0.54 -21.89 10.54
N ASP A 4 0.27 -22.80 10.00
CA ASP A 4 -0.22 -24.01 9.31
C ASP A 4 -0.01 -25.30 10.12
N VAL A 5 0.57 -25.21 11.32
CA VAL A 5 0.96 -26.39 12.12
C VAL A 5 -0.24 -27.24 12.52
N SER A 6 -1.39 -26.63 12.78
CA SER A 6 -2.61 -27.38 13.12
C SER A 6 -3.18 -28.15 11.93
N GLU A 7 -3.00 -27.66 10.71
CA GLU A 7 -3.47 -28.28 9.47
C GLU A 7 -2.49 -29.33 8.95
N ASP A 8 -1.21 -28.99 8.88
CA ASP A 8 -0.20 -29.81 8.20
C ASP A 8 0.39 -30.89 9.12
N CYS A 9 0.46 -30.63 10.43
CA CYS A 9 1.08 -31.53 11.40
C CYS A 9 0.07 -32.22 12.32
N GLY A 10 -1.22 -31.89 12.24
CA GLY A 10 -2.28 -32.48 13.07
C GLY A 10 -2.20 -32.14 14.56
N ILE A 11 -1.46 -31.10 14.93
CA ILE A 11 -1.35 -30.64 16.33
C ILE A 11 -2.63 -29.90 16.72
N SER A 12 -3.19 -30.25 17.89
CA SER A 12 -4.45 -29.66 18.35
C SER A 12 -4.25 -28.22 18.86
N LEU A 13 -5.32 -27.42 18.78
CA LEU A 13 -5.28 -26.04 19.29
C LEU A 13 -5.04 -26.00 20.80
N GLU A 14 -5.52 -26.99 21.53
CA GLU A 14 -5.31 -27.14 22.98
C GLU A 14 -3.83 -27.36 23.30
N GLU A 15 -3.10 -28.12 22.47
CA GLU A 15 -1.66 -28.30 22.64
C GLU A 15 -0.90 -26.99 22.40
N ILE A 16 -1.31 -26.21 21.39
CA ILE A 16 -0.74 -24.88 21.11
C ILE A 16 -1.00 -23.93 22.29
N GLU A 17 -2.21 -23.93 22.83
CA GLU A 17 -2.57 -23.12 23.99
C GLU A 17 -1.75 -23.49 25.23
N SER A 18 -1.55 -24.79 25.48
CA SER A 18 -0.78 -25.26 26.63
C SER A 18 0.68 -24.79 26.62
N ARG A 19 1.27 -24.62 25.42
CA ARG A 19 2.69 -24.27 25.25
C ARG A 19 2.93 -22.77 25.07
N PHE A 20 2.00 -22.06 24.42
CA PHE A 20 2.19 -20.68 23.98
C PHE A 20 1.10 -19.72 24.47
N GLY A 21 0.07 -20.22 25.16
CA GLY A 21 -1.03 -19.44 25.73
C GLY A 21 -2.21 -19.24 24.78
N ALA A 22 -3.31 -18.76 25.35
CA ALA A 22 -4.58 -18.57 24.66
C ALA A 22 -4.49 -17.56 23.49
N GLU A 23 -3.63 -16.56 23.61
CA GLU A 23 -3.44 -15.53 22.58
C GLU A 23 -2.89 -16.12 21.28
N VAL A 24 -1.83 -16.93 21.37
CA VAL A 24 -1.24 -17.59 20.19
C VAL A 24 -2.21 -18.61 19.60
N ARG A 25 -2.94 -19.35 20.44
CA ARG A 25 -3.99 -20.27 19.99
C ARG A 25 -5.07 -19.55 19.19
N ASN A 26 -5.54 -18.39 19.64
CA ASN A 26 -6.57 -17.62 18.93
C ASN A 26 -6.05 -17.10 17.58
N LEU A 27 -4.78 -16.69 17.50
CA LEU A 27 -4.17 -16.26 16.23
C LEU A 27 -4.06 -17.43 15.24
N VAL A 28 -3.61 -18.60 15.70
CA VAL A 28 -3.48 -19.79 14.85
C VAL A 28 -4.86 -20.29 14.40
N ASP A 29 -5.82 -20.41 15.32
CA ASP A 29 -7.21 -20.78 15.00
C ASP A 29 -7.82 -19.81 13.97
N GLY A 30 -7.57 -18.51 14.16
CA GLY A 30 -7.97 -17.46 13.23
C GLY A 30 -7.36 -17.65 11.84
N THR A 31 -6.09 -18.06 11.71
CA THR A 31 -5.46 -18.29 10.39
C THR A 31 -5.89 -19.60 9.74
N THR A 32 -6.00 -20.68 10.51
CA THR A 32 -6.38 -22.02 10.04
C THR A 32 -7.81 -22.05 9.51
N LYS A 33 -8.76 -21.41 10.19
CA LYS A 33 -10.15 -21.28 9.71
C LYS A 33 -10.25 -20.60 8.34
N LEU A 34 -9.28 -19.77 7.96
CA LEU A 34 -9.26 -19.10 6.66
C LEU A 34 -8.70 -20.00 5.56
N ASN A 35 -7.71 -20.84 5.86
CA ASN A 35 -7.11 -21.78 4.90
C ASN A 35 -8.10 -22.84 4.43
N LYS A 36 -8.78 -23.53 5.37
CA LYS A 36 -9.80 -24.56 5.06
C LYS A 36 -10.89 -24.06 4.12
N ILE A 37 -11.23 -22.79 4.19
CA ILE A 37 -12.35 -22.22 3.42
C ILE A 37 -11.89 -21.75 2.04
N ALA A 38 -10.68 -21.21 1.93
CA ALA A 38 -10.04 -20.95 0.64
C ALA A 38 -9.85 -22.25 -0.18
N GLN A 39 -9.59 -23.37 0.50
CA GLN A 39 -9.51 -24.70 -0.12
C GLN A 39 -10.88 -25.25 -0.53
N LEU A 40 -11.93 -25.11 0.29
CA LEU A 40 -13.30 -25.53 -0.04
C LEU A 40 -13.89 -24.74 -1.23
N GLY A 41 -13.54 -23.45 -1.36
CA GLY A 41 -13.87 -22.65 -2.55
C GLY A 41 -12.99 -22.95 -3.76
N SER A 42 -12.05 -23.90 -3.66
CA SER A 42 -11.09 -24.21 -4.74
C SER A 42 -11.49 -25.31 -5.70
N GLU A 43 -12.48 -26.12 -5.34
CA GLU A 43 -12.93 -27.26 -6.14
C GLU A 43 -14.04 -26.92 -7.16
N SER A 44 -14.67 -25.73 -7.06
CA SER A 44 -15.67 -25.24 -8.01
C SER A 44 -15.17 -23.99 -8.76
N VAL A 45 -15.38 -24.00 -10.08
CA VAL A 45 -14.72 -23.10 -11.05
C VAL A 45 -15.38 -21.71 -11.17
N GLU A 46 -16.52 -21.42 -10.55
CA GLU A 46 -17.36 -20.31 -11.05
C GLU A 46 -17.86 -19.24 -10.06
N ASP A 47 -17.71 -19.38 -8.75
CA ASP A 47 -18.46 -18.47 -7.87
C ASP A 47 -17.61 -17.33 -7.26
N SER A 48 -17.79 -16.12 -7.80
CA SER A 48 -17.50 -14.85 -7.12
C SER A 48 -18.09 -14.79 -5.70
N HIS A 49 -19.18 -15.53 -5.47
CA HIS A 49 -19.78 -15.76 -4.16
C HIS A 49 -18.84 -16.47 -3.16
N THR A 50 -18.04 -17.46 -3.58
CA THR A 50 -17.14 -18.21 -2.68
C THR A 50 -15.90 -17.41 -2.29
N GLN A 51 -15.40 -16.56 -3.20
CA GLN A 51 -14.33 -15.61 -2.89
C GLN A 51 -14.80 -14.56 -1.89
N ALA A 52 -16.02 -14.04 -2.08
CA ALA A 52 -16.65 -13.12 -1.13
C ALA A 52 -16.86 -13.77 0.24
N GLU A 53 -17.23 -15.05 0.32
CA GLU A 53 -17.37 -15.77 1.60
C GLU A 53 -16.04 -16.01 2.33
N SER A 54 -14.99 -16.38 1.59
CA SER A 54 -13.65 -16.53 2.16
C SER A 54 -13.13 -15.20 2.71
N LEU A 55 -13.40 -14.11 1.98
CA LEU A 55 -13.07 -12.75 2.39
C LEU A 55 -13.91 -12.26 3.58
N ARG A 56 -15.21 -12.56 3.60
CA ARG A 56 -16.10 -12.27 4.75
C ARG A 56 -15.59 -12.92 6.03
N LYS A 57 -15.20 -14.19 5.96
CA LYS A 57 -14.67 -14.91 7.12
C LYS A 57 -13.27 -14.44 7.50
N MET A 58 -12.44 -14.04 6.54
CA MET A 58 -11.17 -13.34 6.79
C MET A 58 -11.40 -12.08 7.61
N LEU A 59 -12.33 -11.23 7.19
CA LEU A 59 -12.65 -9.99 7.88
C LEU A 59 -13.29 -10.24 9.25
N PHE A 60 -14.12 -11.27 9.41
CA PHE A 60 -14.65 -11.68 10.71
C PHE A 60 -13.52 -12.08 11.68
N ALA A 61 -12.57 -12.91 11.25
CA ALA A 61 -11.41 -13.28 12.07
C ALA A 61 -10.53 -12.06 12.40
N THR A 62 -10.39 -11.13 11.43
CA THR A 62 -9.67 -9.85 11.60
C THR A 62 -10.30 -8.94 12.65
N SER A 63 -11.62 -8.93 12.75
CA SER A 63 -12.37 -8.05 13.66
C SER A 63 -12.14 -8.35 15.13
N GLN A 64 -11.80 -9.61 15.42
CA GLN A 64 -11.37 -10.09 16.72
C GLN A 64 -9.90 -9.75 16.94
N ASP A 65 -9.05 -9.95 15.93
CA ASP A 65 -7.63 -9.60 16.00
C ASP A 65 -7.01 -9.28 14.64
N VAL A 66 -6.55 -8.02 14.45
CA VAL A 66 -5.91 -7.56 13.21
C VAL A 66 -4.62 -8.31 12.88
N ARG A 67 -3.96 -8.93 13.87
CA ARG A 67 -2.70 -9.65 13.67
C ARG A 67 -2.89 -10.89 12.79
N VAL A 68 -4.09 -11.48 12.77
CA VAL A 68 -4.44 -12.58 11.86
C VAL A 68 -4.23 -12.14 10.40
N VAL A 69 -4.61 -10.91 10.04
CA VAL A 69 -4.41 -10.39 8.68
C VAL A 69 -2.94 -10.17 8.36
N PHE A 70 -2.15 -9.67 9.32
CA PHE A 70 -0.71 -9.52 9.08
C PHE A 70 -0.05 -10.87 8.81
N ILE A 71 -0.42 -11.91 9.57
CA ILE A 71 0.08 -13.27 9.34
C ILE A 71 -0.36 -13.75 7.95
N LYS A 72 -1.63 -13.51 7.57
CA LYS A 72 -2.15 -13.97 6.28
C LYS A 72 -1.57 -13.21 5.07
N LEU A 73 -1.33 -11.91 5.19
CA LEU A 73 -0.64 -11.12 4.17
C LEU A 73 0.81 -11.57 4.00
N ALA A 74 1.49 -11.91 5.09
CA ALA A 74 2.86 -12.44 5.06
C ALA A 74 2.92 -13.82 4.40
N ASP A 75 2.00 -14.71 4.76
CA ASP A 75 1.82 -16.02 4.11
C ASP A 75 1.53 -15.86 2.61
N ARG A 76 0.55 -15.02 2.25
CA ARG A 76 0.22 -14.75 0.84
C ARG A 76 1.40 -14.20 0.06
N LEU A 77 2.18 -13.28 0.64
CA LEU A 77 3.39 -12.77 0.00
C LEU A 77 4.41 -13.88 -0.24
N HIS A 78 4.62 -14.77 0.73
CA HIS A 78 5.50 -15.91 0.57
C HIS A 78 5.03 -16.80 -0.60
N ASN A 79 3.75 -17.13 -0.65
CA ASN A 79 3.16 -17.93 -1.73
C ASN A 79 3.32 -17.27 -3.10
N MET A 80 3.18 -15.95 -3.19
CA MET A 80 3.40 -15.21 -4.44
C MET A 80 4.87 -15.20 -4.89
N ARG A 81 5.82 -15.18 -3.93
CA ARG A 81 7.26 -15.29 -4.23
C ARG A 81 7.65 -16.69 -4.70
N THR A 82 6.93 -17.72 -4.25
CA THR A 82 7.21 -19.14 -4.56
C THR A 82 6.22 -19.77 -5.55
N LEU A 83 5.44 -18.95 -6.28
CA LEU A 83 4.34 -19.41 -7.14
C LEU A 83 4.77 -20.24 -8.36
N GLY A 84 6.05 -20.21 -8.71
CA GLY A 84 6.62 -20.79 -9.93
C GLY A 84 6.40 -22.30 -10.16
N PRO A 85 6.38 -23.19 -9.16
CA PRO A 85 6.19 -24.62 -9.38
C PRO A 85 4.74 -25.06 -9.66
N LEU A 86 3.74 -24.20 -9.43
CA LEU A 86 2.32 -24.57 -9.55
C LEU A 86 1.87 -24.67 -11.03
N SER A 87 0.71 -25.26 -11.29
CA SER A 87 0.13 -25.28 -12.64
C SER A 87 -0.30 -23.87 -13.09
N PRO A 88 -0.32 -23.55 -14.40
CA PRO A 88 -0.67 -22.21 -14.89
C PRO A 88 -2.01 -21.69 -14.35
N GLN A 89 -3.03 -22.54 -14.32
CA GLN A 89 -4.37 -22.18 -13.81
C GLN A 89 -4.33 -21.82 -12.32
N LYS A 90 -3.54 -22.54 -11.51
CA LYS A 90 -3.37 -22.21 -10.10
C LYS A 90 -2.61 -20.91 -9.91
N ARG A 91 -1.58 -20.64 -10.73
CA ARG A 91 -0.81 -19.39 -10.67
C ARG A 91 -1.70 -18.19 -10.96
N GLU A 92 -2.45 -18.24 -12.06
CA GLU A 92 -3.34 -17.16 -12.48
C GLU A 92 -4.43 -16.91 -11.43
N ARG A 93 -5.08 -17.97 -10.92
CA ARG A 93 -6.07 -17.86 -9.85
C ARG A 93 -5.51 -17.19 -8.60
N ILE A 94 -4.36 -17.64 -8.10
CA ILE A 94 -3.74 -17.10 -6.88
C ILE A 94 -3.31 -15.66 -7.10
N ALA A 95 -2.77 -15.33 -8.28
CA ALA A 95 -2.40 -13.97 -8.65
C ALA A 95 -3.62 -13.04 -8.74
N GLN A 96 -4.72 -13.51 -9.34
CA GLN A 96 -5.97 -12.75 -9.44
C GLN A 96 -6.57 -12.47 -8.06
N GLU A 97 -6.65 -13.50 -7.22
CA GLU A 97 -7.09 -13.35 -5.83
C GLU A 97 -6.20 -12.36 -5.05
N THR A 98 -4.89 -12.41 -5.29
CA THR A 98 -3.93 -11.50 -4.66
C THR A 98 -4.17 -10.05 -5.09
N MET A 99 -4.36 -9.81 -6.39
CA MET A 99 -4.63 -8.49 -6.94
C MET A 99 -5.98 -7.93 -6.45
N ASP A 100 -7.00 -8.78 -6.38
CA ASP A 100 -8.36 -8.37 -6.08
C ASP A 100 -8.65 -8.18 -4.59
N ILE A 101 -7.94 -8.92 -3.73
CA ILE A 101 -8.25 -9.00 -2.30
C ILE A 101 -7.06 -8.52 -1.46
N TYR A 102 -5.92 -9.19 -1.57
CA TYR A 102 -4.81 -9.00 -0.63
C TYR A 102 -4.06 -7.68 -0.84
N ALA A 103 -3.87 -7.25 -2.09
CA ALA A 103 -3.27 -5.95 -2.39
C ALA A 103 -4.14 -4.78 -1.91
N PRO A 104 -5.46 -4.72 -2.20
CA PRO A 104 -6.36 -3.71 -1.64
C PRO A 104 -6.45 -3.74 -0.12
N LEU A 105 -6.42 -4.94 0.50
CA LEU A 105 -6.39 -5.08 1.95
C LEU A 105 -5.12 -4.49 2.56
N ALA A 106 -3.95 -4.78 1.98
CA ALA A 106 -2.68 -4.19 2.38
C ALA A 106 -2.69 -2.65 2.21
N HIS A 107 -3.30 -2.15 1.13
CA HIS A 107 -3.48 -0.72 0.88
C HIS A 107 -4.30 -0.03 1.99
N ARG A 108 -5.44 -0.61 2.35
CA ARG A 108 -6.36 -0.12 3.39
C ARG A 108 -5.69 -0.08 4.77
N LEU A 109 -4.90 -1.11 5.08
CA LEU A 109 -4.07 -1.16 6.29
C LEU A 109 -2.88 -0.19 6.25
N GLY A 110 -2.64 0.48 5.12
CA GLY A 110 -1.54 1.44 4.95
C GLY A 110 -0.17 0.77 4.76
N ILE A 111 -0.13 -0.54 4.51
CA ILE A 111 1.12 -1.29 4.36
C ILE A 111 1.57 -1.20 2.89
N SER A 112 2.12 -0.05 2.52
CA SER A 112 2.51 0.22 1.13
C SER A 112 3.55 -0.76 0.60
N GLN A 113 4.48 -1.22 1.45
CA GLN A 113 5.52 -2.17 1.03
C GLN A 113 4.91 -3.50 0.57
N LEU A 114 4.01 -4.08 1.37
CA LEU A 114 3.35 -5.36 1.02
C LEU A 114 2.47 -5.20 -0.20
N ARG A 115 1.63 -4.15 -0.24
CA ARG A 115 0.76 -3.85 -1.38
C ARG A 115 1.56 -3.85 -2.69
N ARG A 116 2.62 -3.05 -2.73
CA ARG A 116 3.49 -2.85 -3.89
C ARG A 116 4.11 -4.15 -4.41
N GLU A 117 4.58 -5.00 -3.50
CA GLU A 117 5.18 -6.27 -3.87
C GLU A 117 4.13 -7.29 -4.34
N LEU A 118 2.97 -7.35 -3.68
CA LEU A 118 1.85 -8.19 -4.09
C LEU A 118 1.32 -7.80 -5.47
N GLU A 119 1.19 -6.50 -5.76
CA GLU A 119 0.78 -5.96 -7.06
C GLU A 119 1.76 -6.37 -8.16
N ASP A 120 3.07 -6.14 -7.99
CA ASP A 120 4.07 -6.48 -9.01
C ASP A 120 4.17 -7.99 -9.26
N LEU A 121 4.12 -8.81 -8.19
CA LEU A 121 4.12 -10.27 -8.31
C LEU A 121 2.85 -10.76 -9.01
N SER A 122 1.69 -10.20 -8.68
CA SER A 122 0.42 -10.57 -9.32
C SER A 122 0.42 -10.18 -10.79
N PHE A 123 0.85 -8.96 -11.10
CA PHE A 123 0.95 -8.44 -12.46
C PHE A 123 1.84 -9.30 -13.35
N ARG A 124 2.98 -9.78 -12.82
CA ARG A 124 3.88 -10.68 -13.53
C ARG A 124 3.22 -11.97 -14.02
N TRP A 125 2.25 -12.50 -13.27
CA TRP A 125 1.55 -13.74 -13.61
C TRP A 125 0.29 -13.51 -14.43
N LEU A 126 -0.42 -12.41 -14.19
CA LEU A 126 -1.66 -12.06 -14.89
C LEU A 126 -1.40 -11.50 -16.29
N GLN A 127 -0.36 -10.68 -16.46
CA GLN A 127 -0.02 -10.02 -17.73
C GLN A 127 1.50 -10.09 -17.97
N PRO A 128 2.05 -11.28 -18.26
CA PRO A 128 3.50 -11.48 -18.34
C PRO A 128 4.17 -10.70 -19.48
N ASP A 129 3.48 -10.47 -20.60
CA ASP A 129 4.03 -9.76 -21.74
C ASP A 129 4.16 -8.25 -21.45
N GLU A 130 3.11 -7.62 -20.92
CA GLU A 130 3.14 -6.23 -20.48
C GLU A 130 4.17 -6.00 -19.36
N TYR A 131 4.26 -6.94 -18.42
CA TYR A 131 5.30 -6.92 -17.39
C TYR A 131 6.70 -6.91 -18.01
N ARG A 132 6.96 -7.77 -19.00
CA ARG A 132 8.27 -7.86 -19.68
C ARG A 132 8.58 -6.59 -20.46
N VAL A 133 7.61 -5.99 -21.14
CA VAL A 133 7.78 -4.72 -21.86
C VAL A 133 8.25 -3.63 -20.91
N ILE A 134 7.56 -3.43 -19.78
CA ILE A 134 7.92 -2.41 -18.81
C ILE A 134 9.26 -2.72 -18.13
N ALA A 135 9.51 -3.98 -17.76
CA ALA A 135 10.77 -4.40 -17.17
C ALA A 135 11.97 -4.12 -18.10
N ASN A 136 11.87 -4.45 -19.39
CA ASN A 136 12.91 -4.18 -20.37
C ASN A 136 13.13 -2.67 -20.57
N LEU A 137 12.04 -1.88 -20.61
CA LEU A 137 12.14 -0.42 -20.72
C LEU A 137 12.87 0.20 -19.53
N LEU A 138 12.61 -0.31 -18.32
CA LEU A 138 13.29 0.11 -17.10
C LEU A 138 14.77 -0.29 -17.13
N ASP A 139 15.10 -1.51 -17.55
CA ASP A 139 16.48 -1.99 -17.62
C ASP A 139 17.34 -1.19 -18.60
N VAL A 140 16.80 -0.85 -19.78
CA VAL A 140 17.51 -0.02 -20.78
C VAL A 140 17.86 1.36 -20.23
N ARG A 141 16.95 1.97 -19.45
CA ARG A 141 17.12 3.34 -18.92
C ARG A 141 17.76 3.40 -17.53
N LYS A 142 17.99 2.25 -16.90
CA LYS A 142 18.41 2.13 -15.50
C LYS A 142 19.66 2.94 -15.19
N THR A 143 20.71 2.80 -16.01
CA THR A 143 21.99 3.49 -15.81
C THR A 143 21.83 5.01 -15.85
N ASP A 144 21.04 5.53 -16.80
CA ASP A 144 20.81 6.96 -16.94
C ASP A 144 19.97 7.50 -15.78
N TRP A 145 18.99 6.72 -15.33
CA TRP A 145 18.16 7.07 -14.16
C TRP A 145 18.98 7.10 -12.87
N GLU A 146 19.81 6.09 -12.63
CA GLU A 146 20.70 6.03 -11.46
C GLU A 146 21.65 7.23 -11.43
N ARG A 147 22.23 7.60 -12.59
CA ARG A 147 23.06 8.80 -12.71
C ARG A 147 22.29 10.08 -12.41
N TYR A 148 21.11 10.24 -13.02
CA TYR A 148 20.26 11.41 -12.81
C TYR A 148 19.85 11.57 -11.35
N ILE A 149 19.32 10.51 -10.74
CA ILE A 149 18.89 10.48 -9.34
C ILE A 149 20.05 10.75 -8.40
N THR A 150 21.22 10.17 -8.65
CA THR A 150 22.42 10.40 -7.84
C THR A 150 22.85 11.86 -7.89
N TYR A 151 22.88 12.45 -9.08
CA TYR A 151 23.28 13.84 -9.26
C TYR A 151 22.23 14.81 -8.69
N ALA A 152 20.94 14.61 -8.97
CA ALA A 152 19.85 15.41 -8.40
C ALA A 152 19.85 15.33 -6.86
N SER A 153 20.05 14.13 -6.30
CA SER A 153 20.18 13.93 -4.85
C SER A 153 21.37 14.68 -4.27
N ARG A 154 22.51 14.74 -4.99
CA ARG A 154 23.69 15.47 -4.54
C ARG A 154 23.42 16.98 -4.49
N VAL A 155 22.91 17.54 -5.59
CA VAL A 155 22.57 18.97 -5.66
C VAL A 155 21.61 19.36 -4.54
N LEU A 156 20.56 18.56 -4.33
CA LEU A 156 19.58 18.84 -3.29
C LEU A 156 20.17 18.72 -1.87
N ARG A 157 21.04 17.75 -1.62
CA ARG A 157 21.77 17.62 -0.35
C ARG A 157 22.67 18.81 -0.08
N ASP A 158 23.38 19.30 -1.09
CA ASP A 158 24.27 20.47 -0.95
C ASP A 158 23.47 21.73 -0.57
N GLU A 159 22.30 21.94 -1.16
CA GLU A 159 21.40 23.06 -0.81
C GLU A 159 20.81 22.92 0.60
N PHE A 160 20.39 21.72 0.99
CA PHE A 160 19.94 21.48 2.37
C PHE A 160 21.06 21.74 3.39
N GLN A 161 22.30 21.34 3.09
CA GLN A 161 23.44 21.59 3.96
C GLN A 161 23.76 23.09 4.09
N LYS A 162 23.71 23.86 2.99
CA LYS A 162 23.88 25.33 3.03
C LYS A 162 22.83 26.01 3.89
N ALA A 163 21.60 25.51 3.87
CA ALA A 163 20.49 26.01 4.68
C ALA A 163 20.50 25.50 6.13
N GLY A 164 21.44 24.61 6.50
CA GLY A 164 21.50 24.01 7.84
C GLY A 164 20.45 22.93 8.12
N LEU A 165 19.76 22.43 7.10
CA LEU A 165 18.71 21.43 7.23
C LEU A 165 19.28 20.00 7.19
N LYS A 166 19.00 19.20 8.22
CA LYS A 166 19.41 17.79 8.27
C LYS A 166 18.40 16.88 7.58
N ALA A 167 18.53 16.73 6.27
CA ALA A 167 17.65 15.89 5.46
C ALA A 167 18.38 14.70 4.82
N GLU A 168 17.72 13.55 4.76
CA GLU A 168 18.17 12.38 4.01
C GLU A 168 17.48 12.35 2.64
N VAL A 169 18.24 12.30 1.55
CA VAL A 169 17.70 12.28 0.18
C VAL A 169 18.04 10.96 -0.49
N SER A 170 17.00 10.23 -0.92
CA SER A 170 17.11 8.95 -1.61
C SER A 170 16.23 8.88 -2.86
N GLY A 171 16.65 8.08 -3.84
CA GLY A 171 15.81 7.76 -5.00
C GLY A 171 14.66 6.84 -4.62
N ARG A 172 13.46 7.12 -5.14
CA ARG A 172 12.30 6.25 -5.01
C ARG A 172 12.03 5.58 -6.36
N PRO A 173 12.30 4.27 -6.52
CA PRO A 173 11.86 3.55 -7.70
C PRO A 173 10.33 3.45 -7.71
N LYS A 174 9.72 3.67 -8.87
CA LYS A 174 8.31 3.33 -9.10
C LYS A 174 8.18 1.84 -9.39
N ASN A 175 7.07 1.28 -8.93
CA ASN A 175 6.74 -0.12 -9.13
C ASN A 175 6.23 -0.37 -10.54
N ILE A 176 6.46 -1.58 -11.07
CA ILE A 176 6.12 -1.93 -12.45
C ILE A 176 4.62 -1.80 -12.67
N TYR A 177 3.81 -2.33 -11.75
CA TYR A 177 2.36 -2.23 -11.82
C TYR A 177 1.87 -0.78 -11.77
N SER A 178 2.47 0.06 -10.91
CA SER A 178 2.13 1.49 -10.86
C SER A 178 2.46 2.22 -12.15
N ILE A 179 3.56 1.85 -12.82
CA ILE A 179 3.93 2.38 -14.14
C ILE A 179 2.89 1.94 -15.17
N TYR A 180 2.51 0.66 -15.17
CA TYR A 180 1.48 0.13 -16.05
C TYR A 180 0.14 0.88 -15.91
N THR A 181 -0.39 1.01 -14.67
CA THR A 181 -1.65 1.74 -14.44
C THR A 181 -1.56 3.19 -14.90
N LYS A 182 -0.39 3.82 -14.72
CA LYS A 182 -0.17 5.20 -15.18
C LYS A 182 -0.12 5.29 -16.70
N MET A 183 0.52 4.34 -17.37
CA MET A 183 0.55 4.25 -18.83
C MET A 183 -0.87 4.12 -19.39
N GLN A 184 -1.71 3.26 -18.81
CA GLN A 184 -3.10 3.11 -19.23
C GLN A 184 -3.88 4.43 -19.10
N LYS A 185 -3.78 5.09 -17.94
CA LYS A 185 -4.42 6.40 -17.71
C LYS A 185 -3.94 7.49 -18.69
N TYR A 186 -2.68 7.44 -19.11
CA TYR A 186 -2.13 8.40 -20.08
C TYR A 186 -2.57 8.08 -21.50
N ALA A 187 -2.64 6.79 -21.87
CA ALA A 187 -3.15 6.34 -23.15
C ALA A 187 -4.62 6.73 -23.35
N GLU A 188 -5.45 6.65 -22.31
CA GLU A 188 -6.83 7.17 -22.30
C GLU A 188 -6.90 8.68 -22.57
N GLN A 189 -5.85 9.42 -22.20
CA GLN A 189 -5.72 10.86 -22.45
C GLN A 189 -5.03 11.18 -23.80
N GLY A 190 -4.68 10.16 -24.59
CA GLY A 190 -3.96 10.31 -25.87
C GLY A 190 -2.48 10.68 -25.74
N LYS A 191 -1.86 10.47 -24.57
CA LYS A 191 -0.46 10.78 -24.31
C LYS A 191 0.46 9.59 -24.60
N GLU A 192 1.65 9.88 -25.11
CA GLU A 192 2.64 8.86 -25.42
C GLU A 192 3.54 8.51 -24.22
N PHE A 193 4.12 7.31 -24.23
CA PHE A 193 5.06 6.86 -23.19
C PHE A 193 6.30 7.79 -23.04
N SER A 194 6.72 8.41 -24.15
CA SER A 194 7.81 9.38 -24.20
C SER A 194 7.56 10.61 -23.29
N GLU A 195 6.29 10.90 -22.99
CA GLU A 195 5.83 12.00 -22.15
C GLU A 195 5.71 11.62 -20.66
N ILE A 196 5.92 10.34 -20.30
CA ILE A 196 5.98 9.90 -18.89
C ILE A 196 7.33 10.30 -18.31
N HIS A 197 7.45 11.57 -18.01
CA HIS A 197 8.63 12.14 -17.41
C HIS A 197 8.71 11.94 -15.89
N ASP A 198 7.61 11.49 -15.27
CA ASP A 198 7.48 11.34 -13.81
C ASP A 198 8.03 10.03 -13.25
N LEU A 199 8.73 9.21 -14.05
CA LEU A 199 9.27 7.94 -13.56
C LEU A 199 10.36 8.14 -12.49
N LEU A 200 10.97 9.32 -12.48
CA LEU A 200 12.00 9.74 -11.54
C LEU A 200 11.34 10.38 -10.33
N ALA A 201 11.63 9.83 -9.15
CA ALA A 201 11.16 10.39 -7.89
C ALA A 201 12.29 10.42 -6.84
N LEU A 202 12.32 11.49 -6.05
CA LEU A 202 13.15 11.60 -4.85
C LEU A 202 12.28 11.56 -3.60
N ARG A 203 12.84 11.01 -2.54
CA ARG A 203 12.30 11.03 -1.20
C ARG A 203 13.25 11.79 -0.30
N VAL A 204 12.71 12.75 0.42
CA VAL A 204 13.39 13.56 1.43
C VAL A 204 12.81 13.21 2.80
N LEU A 205 13.68 12.77 3.72
CA LEU A 205 13.31 12.45 5.09
C LEU A 205 13.92 13.45 6.06
N VAL A 206 13.08 13.98 6.94
CA VAL A 206 13.44 14.95 7.99
C VAL A 206 12.99 14.47 9.37
N ASP A 207 13.36 15.20 10.43
CA ASP A 207 12.95 14.88 11.81
C ASP A 207 11.54 15.42 12.11
N GLU A 208 11.31 16.71 11.85
CA GLU A 208 10.07 17.39 12.26
C GLU A 208 9.20 17.85 11.09
N VAL A 209 7.93 18.15 11.40
CA VAL A 209 6.96 18.63 10.39
C VAL A 209 7.34 20.02 9.88
N SER A 210 7.87 20.90 10.73
CA SER A 210 8.41 22.21 10.33
C SER A 210 9.50 22.06 9.26
N ASP A 211 10.39 21.07 9.44
CA ASP A 211 11.45 20.76 8.51
C ASP A 211 10.94 20.26 7.15
N CYS A 212 9.75 19.64 7.09
CA CYS A 212 9.13 19.27 5.82
C CYS A 212 8.82 20.51 4.97
N TYR A 213 8.24 21.54 5.59
CA TYR A 213 7.91 22.80 4.90
C TYR A 213 9.16 23.63 4.59
N ASN A 214 10.17 23.62 5.47
CA ASN A 214 11.48 24.21 5.18
C ASN A 214 12.15 23.56 3.97
N ALA A 215 12.15 22.22 3.92
CA ALA A 215 12.67 21.47 2.77
C ALA A 215 11.92 21.83 1.48
N LEU A 216 10.58 21.92 1.54
CA LEU A 216 9.76 22.33 0.40
C LEU A 216 10.16 23.72 -0.14
N GLY A 217 10.36 24.69 0.76
CA GLY A 217 10.80 26.03 0.37
C GLY A 217 12.18 26.04 -0.33
N ILE A 218 13.13 25.25 0.19
CA ILE A 218 14.46 25.10 -0.42
C ILE A 218 14.34 24.44 -1.81
N ILE A 219 13.51 23.39 -1.94
CA ILE A 219 13.25 22.71 -3.20
C ILE A 219 12.68 23.68 -4.24
N HIS A 220 11.69 24.49 -3.88
CA HIS A 220 11.04 25.44 -4.80
C HIS A 220 11.92 26.64 -5.15
N ASN A 221 12.88 26.99 -4.31
CA ASN A 221 13.90 28.00 -4.63
C ASN A 221 14.96 27.44 -5.59
N LEU A 222 15.32 26.16 -5.43
CA LEU A 222 16.28 25.47 -6.31
C LEU A 222 15.69 25.16 -7.68
N TRP A 223 14.45 24.67 -7.73
CA TRP A 223 13.77 24.21 -8.94
C TRP A 223 12.36 24.75 -9.02
N ARG A 224 11.95 25.16 -10.23
CA ARG A 224 10.63 25.75 -10.46
C ARG A 224 9.53 24.70 -10.27
N PRO A 225 8.56 24.90 -9.37
CA PRO A 225 7.43 23.97 -9.23
C PRO A 225 6.50 24.04 -10.44
N LEU A 226 5.95 22.88 -10.82
CA LEU A 226 4.91 22.79 -11.84
C LEU A 226 3.54 23.16 -11.24
N PRO A 227 2.79 24.08 -11.86
CA PRO A 227 1.45 24.46 -11.38
C PRO A 227 0.51 23.26 -11.28
N GLY A 228 -0.25 23.17 -10.19
CA GLY A 228 -1.23 22.10 -9.95
C GLY A 228 -0.63 20.72 -9.65
N GLN A 229 0.69 20.63 -9.43
CA GLN A 229 1.40 19.39 -9.09
C GLN A 229 2.00 19.46 -7.67
N PHE A 230 1.25 20.04 -6.74
CA PHE A 230 1.60 20.11 -5.32
C PHE A 230 0.42 19.60 -4.49
N ASP A 231 0.69 18.61 -3.65
CA ASP A 231 -0.28 18.03 -2.72
C ASP A 231 0.29 18.03 -1.30
N ASP A 232 -0.47 18.58 -0.36
CA ASP A 232 -0.14 18.57 1.06
C ASP A 232 -0.96 17.50 1.80
N PHE A 233 -0.41 16.27 1.85
CA PHE A 233 -0.99 15.19 2.64
C PHE A 233 -0.58 15.23 4.12
N ILE A 234 0.21 16.21 4.56
CA ILE A 234 0.45 16.42 5.99
C ILE A 234 -0.76 17.13 6.61
N ALA A 235 -1.22 18.20 5.96
CA ALA A 235 -2.41 18.94 6.35
C ALA A 235 -3.70 18.15 6.08
N ASN A 236 -3.75 17.41 4.96
CA ASN A 236 -4.89 16.57 4.59
C ASN A 236 -4.47 15.10 4.40
N PRO A 237 -4.27 14.33 5.50
CA PRO A 237 -3.88 12.92 5.40
C PRO A 237 -4.89 12.10 4.61
N LEU A 238 -4.39 11.12 3.84
CA LEU A 238 -5.29 10.15 3.20
C LEU A 238 -5.91 9.21 4.24
N GLY A 239 -7.07 8.62 3.93
CA GLY A 239 -7.79 7.71 4.84
C GLY A 239 -6.97 6.48 5.30
N ASN A 240 -5.88 6.16 4.59
CA ASN A 240 -4.93 5.12 5.01
C ASN A 240 -3.83 5.62 5.97
N MET A 241 -3.92 6.83 6.54
CA MET A 241 -2.93 7.49 7.42
C MET A 241 -1.66 7.96 6.70
N TYR A 242 -1.68 7.97 5.38
CA TYR A 242 -0.55 8.45 4.60
C TYR A 242 -0.37 9.96 4.75
N GLN A 243 0.86 10.35 5.10
CA GLN A 243 1.26 11.75 5.23
C GLN A 243 2.59 11.98 4.51
N SER A 244 2.62 13.02 3.67
CA SER A 244 3.79 13.49 2.92
C SER A 244 3.43 14.77 2.19
N LEU A 245 4.40 15.65 1.94
CA LEU A 245 4.29 16.68 0.91
C LEU A 245 4.73 16.06 -0.42
N HIS A 246 3.98 16.30 -1.48
CA HIS A 246 4.34 15.90 -2.85
C HIS A 246 4.45 17.15 -3.69
N THR A 247 5.54 17.27 -4.43
CA THR A 247 5.71 18.35 -5.40
C THR A 247 6.41 17.84 -6.63
N THR A 248 5.94 18.26 -7.81
CA THR A 248 6.69 18.04 -9.06
C THR A 248 7.34 19.34 -9.48
N VAL A 249 8.66 19.30 -9.70
CA VAL A 249 9.45 20.46 -10.10
C VAL A 249 10.15 20.22 -11.43
N THR A 250 10.38 21.27 -12.20
CA THR A 250 11.27 21.22 -13.36
C THR A 250 12.71 21.27 -12.87
N ALA A 251 13.35 20.10 -12.81
CA ALA A 251 14.69 19.94 -12.30
C ALA A 251 15.72 20.02 -13.44
N LEU A 252 16.74 19.16 -13.38
CA LEU A 252 17.88 19.17 -14.29
C LEU A 252 17.44 18.82 -15.71
N GLU A 253 18.06 19.49 -16.68
CA GLU A 253 17.81 19.30 -18.12
C GLU A 253 16.34 19.56 -18.53
N GLY A 254 15.60 20.33 -17.73
CA GLY A 254 14.19 20.62 -17.97
C GLY A 254 13.25 19.43 -17.72
N LYS A 255 13.75 18.33 -17.16
CA LYS A 255 12.95 17.14 -16.85
C LYS A 255 12.17 17.35 -15.55
N PRO A 256 10.88 16.99 -15.49
CA PRO A 256 10.14 17.00 -14.25
C PRO A 256 10.65 15.91 -13.30
N LEU A 257 10.67 16.25 -12.02
CA LEU A 257 11.13 15.40 -10.94
C LEU A 257 10.09 15.47 -9.82
N GLU A 258 9.52 14.31 -9.47
CA GLU A 258 8.61 14.20 -8.34
C GLU A 258 9.43 14.13 -7.05
N ILE A 259 9.14 14.98 -6.08
CA ILE A 259 9.84 15.00 -4.79
C ILE A 259 8.82 14.86 -3.67
N GLN A 260 9.09 13.90 -2.79
CA GLN A 260 8.26 13.61 -1.63
C GLN A 260 9.01 13.94 -0.36
N VAL A 261 8.44 14.82 0.45
CA VAL A 261 9.04 15.25 1.71
C VAL A 261 8.17 14.78 2.87
N ARG A 262 8.76 14.08 3.83
CA ARG A 262 8.05 13.62 5.03
C ARG A 262 9.01 13.37 6.18
N THR A 263 8.47 13.27 7.40
CA THR A 263 9.29 12.91 8.56
C THR A 263 9.65 11.42 8.53
N ARG A 264 10.64 11.04 9.33
CA ARG A 264 11.03 9.63 9.55
C ARG A 264 9.89 8.81 10.16
N GLU A 265 9.07 9.41 11.00
CA GLU A 265 7.87 8.78 11.56
C GLU A 265 6.80 8.57 10.49
N MET A 266 6.45 9.62 9.73
CA MET A 266 5.52 9.52 8.60
C MET A 266 5.99 8.49 7.58
N HIS A 267 7.30 8.36 7.36
CA HIS A 267 7.85 7.32 6.50
C HIS A 267 7.57 5.92 7.04
N ARG A 268 7.78 5.66 8.34
CA ARG A 268 7.48 4.36 8.96
C ARG A 268 5.99 4.04 8.85
N THR A 269 5.12 5.00 9.13
CA THR A 269 3.67 4.85 8.99
C THR A 269 3.26 4.62 7.54
N ALA A 270 3.89 5.27 6.57
CA ALA A 270 3.55 5.07 5.16
C ALA A 270 4.02 3.71 4.59
N GLU A 271 5.09 3.12 5.12
CA GLU A 271 5.58 1.81 4.65
C GLU A 271 4.90 0.64 5.38
N TYR A 272 4.71 0.77 6.69
CA TYR A 272 4.20 -0.31 7.54
C TYR A 272 2.77 -0.09 8.04
N GLY A 273 2.15 1.06 7.75
CA GLY A 273 0.77 1.36 8.08
C GLY A 273 0.46 1.17 9.56
N VAL A 274 -0.66 0.48 9.79
CA VAL A 274 -1.16 0.08 11.12
C VAL A 274 -0.11 -0.74 11.91
N ALA A 275 0.78 -1.48 11.24
CA ALA A 275 1.82 -2.26 11.91
C ALA A 275 2.93 -1.37 12.53
N ALA A 276 3.15 -0.16 12.01
CA ALA A 276 4.12 0.80 12.58
C ALA A 276 3.73 1.24 13.99
N HIS A 277 2.43 1.48 14.20
CA HIS A 277 1.87 1.99 15.45
C HIS A 277 1.77 0.91 16.53
N TRP A 278 1.62 -0.37 16.14
CA TRP A 278 1.51 -1.46 17.11
C TRP A 278 2.78 -1.66 17.95
N ARG A 279 3.98 -1.49 17.35
CA ARG A 279 5.26 -1.66 18.06
C ARG A 279 5.45 -0.65 19.20
N TYR A 280 4.69 0.44 19.22
CA TYR A 280 4.72 1.47 20.28
C TYR A 280 3.77 1.17 21.46
N LYS A 281 2.92 0.14 21.37
CA LYS A 281 1.95 -0.23 22.42
C LYS A 281 2.55 -0.98 23.62
N GLU A 282 3.83 -1.30 23.63
CA GLU A 282 4.49 -1.74 24.88
C GLU A 282 4.66 -0.59 25.90
N GLY A 283 4.33 0.67 25.53
CA GLY A 283 4.40 1.84 26.40
C GLY A 283 3.20 2.79 26.32
N THR A 284 2.14 2.49 27.09
CA THR A 284 1.27 3.48 27.78
C THR A 284 0.27 4.42 27.05
N LYS A 285 0.08 4.43 25.72
CA LYS A 285 -1.07 5.17 25.13
C LYS A 285 -1.78 4.40 24.01
N LYS A 286 -3.10 4.24 24.16
CA LYS A 286 -4.00 3.77 23.09
C LYS A 286 -4.04 4.83 22.00
N ASP A 287 -3.54 4.49 20.82
CA ASP A 287 -3.65 5.33 19.63
C ASP A 287 -5.11 5.30 19.11
N MET A 288 -5.83 6.41 19.24
CA MET A 288 -7.23 6.54 18.81
C MET A 288 -7.39 6.25 17.32
N ARG A 289 -6.41 6.62 16.49
CA ARG A 289 -6.46 6.42 15.03
C ARG A 289 -6.35 4.94 14.64
N PHE A 290 -5.67 4.15 15.47
CA PHE A 290 -5.67 2.69 15.35
C PHE A 290 -7.05 2.11 15.69
N GLU A 291 -7.65 2.55 16.80
CA GLU A 291 -8.99 2.10 17.20
C GLU A 291 -10.06 2.48 16.15
N GLU A 292 -9.96 3.66 15.51
CA GLU A 292 -10.83 4.09 14.40
C GLU A 292 -10.71 3.19 13.16
N LYS A 293 -9.51 2.76 12.76
CA LYS A 293 -9.36 1.82 11.64
C LYS A 293 -9.83 0.41 11.97
N ILE A 294 -9.62 -0.04 13.20
CA ILE A 294 -10.22 -1.29 13.67
C ILE A 294 -11.75 -1.17 13.69
N ALA A 295 -12.27 -0.02 14.11
CA ALA A 295 -13.70 0.28 14.07
C ALA A 295 -14.22 0.33 12.62
N TRP A 296 -13.45 0.86 11.67
CA TRP A 296 -13.81 0.84 10.25
C TRP A 296 -13.79 -0.58 9.67
N LEU A 297 -12.79 -1.41 10.01
CA LEU A 297 -12.78 -2.84 9.64
C LEU A 297 -14.02 -3.54 10.21
N ARG A 298 -14.47 -3.16 11.41
CA ARG A 298 -15.73 -3.64 12.00
C ARG A 298 -16.96 -3.07 11.31
N GLN A 299 -16.98 -1.79 10.91
CA GLN A 299 -18.10 -1.17 10.18
C GLN A 299 -18.30 -1.75 8.78
N LEU A 300 -17.21 -2.13 8.09
CA LEU A 300 -17.28 -2.90 6.84
C LEU A 300 -17.97 -4.26 7.05
N MET A 301 -17.94 -4.81 8.27
CA MET A 301 -18.71 -6.00 8.62
C MET A 301 -20.16 -5.69 8.98
N ASP A 302 -20.47 -4.52 9.54
CA ASP A 302 -21.86 -4.16 9.84
C ASP A 302 -22.64 -3.87 8.55
N TRP A 303 -22.00 -3.23 7.56
CA TRP A 303 -22.54 -3.08 6.18
C TRP A 303 -22.76 -4.42 5.45
N GLN A 304 -22.20 -5.51 5.98
CA GLN A 304 -22.27 -6.85 5.40
C GLN A 304 -23.62 -7.54 5.60
N GLN A 305 -24.44 -7.13 6.57
CA GLN A 305 -25.71 -7.83 6.83
C GLN A 305 -26.71 -7.69 5.66
N ASP A 306 -26.53 -6.72 4.76
CA ASP A 306 -27.55 -6.34 3.77
C ASP A 306 -27.14 -6.49 2.28
N ILE A 307 -25.91 -6.94 1.93
CA ILE A 307 -25.40 -6.88 0.54
C ILE A 307 -24.83 -8.21 -0.01
N SER A 308 -25.04 -8.48 -1.30
CA SER A 308 -24.55 -9.66 -2.05
C SER A 308 -23.01 -9.69 -2.20
N GLY A 309 -22.43 -10.88 -2.39
CA GLY A 309 -20.98 -11.11 -2.34
C GLY A 309 -20.16 -10.40 -3.43
N ALA A 310 -20.70 -10.26 -4.64
CA ALA A 310 -20.01 -9.59 -5.75
C ALA A 310 -19.86 -8.07 -5.51
N VAL A 311 -20.93 -7.42 -5.03
CA VAL A 311 -20.94 -5.99 -4.68
C VAL A 311 -19.98 -5.71 -3.52
N PHE A 312 -19.78 -6.67 -2.62
CA PHE A 312 -18.82 -6.56 -1.53
C PHE A 312 -17.36 -6.56 -2.01
N VAL A 313 -17.00 -7.50 -2.89
CA VAL A 313 -15.65 -7.53 -3.50
C VAL A 313 -15.42 -6.26 -4.31
N GLU A 314 -16.44 -5.80 -5.04
CA GLU A 314 -16.41 -4.52 -5.73
C GLU A 314 -16.22 -3.36 -4.74
N SER A 315 -16.91 -3.31 -3.60
CA SER A 315 -16.71 -2.27 -2.58
C SER A 315 -15.32 -2.25 -1.93
N LEU A 316 -14.59 -3.37 -2.01
CA LEU A 316 -13.21 -3.46 -1.58
C LEU A 316 -12.23 -2.96 -2.65
N LYS A 317 -12.54 -3.23 -3.93
CA LYS A 317 -11.81 -2.79 -5.13
C LYS A 317 -12.00 -1.30 -5.40
N THR A 318 -13.23 -0.83 -5.29
CA THR A 318 -13.64 0.55 -5.48
C THR A 318 -13.42 1.29 -4.17
N ASP A 319 -12.81 2.48 -4.23
CA ASP A 319 -12.87 3.41 -3.10
C ASP A 319 -14.33 3.88 -2.98
N VAL A 320 -15.22 3.07 -2.40
CA VAL A 320 -16.62 3.50 -2.11
C VAL A 320 -16.65 4.66 -1.10
N PHE A 321 -15.49 5.07 -0.57
CA PHE A 321 -15.27 6.26 0.24
C PHE A 321 -14.50 7.38 -0.48
N LYS A 322 -14.26 7.32 -1.80
CA LYS A 322 -13.65 8.43 -2.56
C LYS A 322 -14.59 9.60 -2.76
N ASP A 323 -15.87 9.42 -2.47
CA ASP A 323 -16.92 10.40 -2.73
C ASP A 323 -17.13 11.34 -1.55
N GLN A 324 -16.07 11.69 -0.81
CA GLN A 324 -16.11 12.76 0.18
C GLN A 324 -15.49 14.02 -0.41
N VAL A 325 -16.36 14.95 -0.83
CA VAL A 325 -15.94 16.28 -1.29
C VAL A 325 -15.78 17.16 -0.07
N TYR A 326 -14.56 17.69 0.11
CA TYR A 326 -14.27 18.69 1.13
C TYR A 326 -14.64 20.06 0.56
N VAL A 327 -15.70 20.66 1.11
CA VAL A 327 -16.16 21.99 0.68
C VAL A 327 -15.63 23.02 1.66
N PHE A 328 -14.89 23.99 1.13
CA PHE A 328 -14.45 25.17 1.87
C PHE A 328 -15.62 26.16 1.93
N THR A 329 -16.09 26.44 3.14
CA THR A 329 -17.06 27.50 3.34
C THR A 329 -16.37 28.87 3.31
N PRO A 330 -17.08 29.96 2.94
CA PRO A 330 -16.54 31.32 3.01
C PRO A 330 -16.06 31.76 4.40
N MET A 331 -16.47 31.04 5.45
CA MET A 331 -16.06 31.25 6.84
C MET A 331 -14.81 30.44 7.24
N GLY A 332 -14.20 29.69 6.31
CA GLY A 332 -12.99 28.91 6.55
C GLY A 332 -13.23 27.54 7.21
N GLU A 333 -14.48 27.13 7.41
CA GLU A 333 -14.80 25.78 7.87
C GLU A 333 -14.70 24.79 6.70
N VAL A 334 -14.07 23.65 6.95
CA VAL A 334 -14.04 22.50 6.04
C VAL A 334 -15.21 21.59 6.40
N LYS A 335 -16.11 21.34 5.44
CA LYS A 335 -17.23 20.40 5.61
C LYS A 335 -17.08 19.20 4.70
N GLU A 336 -17.27 18.02 5.27
CA GLU A 336 -17.33 16.75 4.55
C GLU A 336 -18.74 16.53 4.00
N LEU A 337 -18.86 16.33 2.68
CA LEU A 337 -20.12 15.99 2.03
C LEU A 337 -19.95 14.74 1.16
N PRO A 338 -20.94 13.83 1.13
CA PRO A 338 -21.01 12.79 0.13
C PRO A 338 -21.24 13.42 -1.26
N GLN A 339 -20.68 12.81 -2.32
CA GLN A 339 -20.84 13.26 -3.70
C GLN A 339 -22.30 13.20 -4.18
#